data_AF-A0A5N5HT24-F1
#
_entry.id   AF-A0A5N5HT24-F1
#
_cell.length_a   1.000
_cell.length_b   1.000
_cell.length_c   1.000
_cell.angle_alpha   90.00
_cell.angle_beta   90.00
_cell.angle_gamma   90.00
#
_symmetry.space_group_name_H-M   'P 1'
#
loop_
_entity.id
_entity.type
_entity.pdbx_description
1 polymer ?
#
loop_
_entity_poly.entity_id
_entity_poly.type
_entity_poly.pdbx_seq_one_letter_code
_entity_poly.pdbx_strand_id
1 'polypeptide(L)'
;MVGLAAPVSAFLSPEESRLMFKKAGITEGEVANELVQILKKFRHPPIKVSRIRRFSIELAICMMRDKPENVRAFRDLGMEKELEFVLETTAELEIFNIFSGTVGMSRHSTTIHSLVKTALGLLAEGWNEAA
;
A
#
# COMPACT_ATOMS: atom_id res chain seq x y z
N MET A 1 -9.15 -11.84 -4.60
CA MET A 1 -9.65 -10.70 -3.82
C MET A 1 -9.24 -9.42 -4.53
N VAL A 2 -10.19 -8.56 -4.90
CA VAL A 2 -9.90 -7.22 -5.43
C VAL A 2 -9.55 -6.34 -4.21
N GLY A 3 -8.43 -5.64 -4.25
CA GLY A 3 -8.06 -4.71 -3.18
C GLY A 3 -8.98 -3.50 -3.20
N LEU A 4 -10.03 -3.51 -2.37
CA LEU A 4 -11.07 -2.48 -2.38
C LEU A 4 -10.89 -1.39 -1.32
N ALA A 5 -9.95 -1.56 -0.38
CA ALA A 5 -9.76 -0.62 0.72
C ALA A 5 -9.44 0.80 0.21
N ALA A 6 -8.47 0.95 -0.69
CA ALA A 6 -8.07 2.26 -1.22
C ALA A 6 -9.15 2.92 -2.12
N PRO A 7 -9.88 2.19 -2.99
CA PRO A 7 -11.03 2.76 -3.68
C PRO A 7 -12.17 3.17 -2.74
N VAL A 8 -12.48 2.37 -1.72
CA VAL A 8 -13.58 2.66 -0.78
C VAL A 8 -13.26 3.86 0.10
N SER A 9 -12.01 3.97 0.57
CA SER A 9 -11.59 5.10 1.40
C SER A 9 -11.69 6.45 0.69
N ALA A 10 -11.57 6.48 -0.65
CA ALA A 10 -11.78 7.70 -1.42
C ALA A 10 -13.22 8.26 -1.34
N PHE A 11 -14.18 7.46 -0.89
CA PHE A 11 -15.58 7.86 -0.70
C PHE A 11 -15.95 8.12 0.76
N LEU A 12 -15.03 7.87 1.71
CA LEU A 12 -15.29 8.08 3.14
C LEU A 12 -14.81 9.47 3.57
N SER A 13 -15.58 10.11 4.45
CA SER A 13 -15.07 11.29 5.16
C SER A 13 -13.99 10.90 6.19
N PRO A 14 -13.10 11.82 6.60
CA PRO A 14 -12.13 11.56 7.66
C PRO A 14 -12.78 11.08 8.98
N GLU A 15 -13.97 11.59 9.30
CA GLU A 15 -14.76 11.16 10.46
C GLU A 15 -15.28 9.74 10.32
N GLU A 16 -15.78 9.38 9.13
CA GLU A 16 -16.25 8.03 8.83
C GLU A 16 -15.11 7.02 8.89
N SER A 17 -13.95 7.38 8.33
CA SER A 17 -12.70 6.60 8.40
C SER A 17 -12.30 6.33 9.86
N ARG A 18 -12.18 7.39 10.69
CA ARG A 18 -11.88 7.25 12.14
C ARG A 18 -12.90 6.37 12.86
N LEU A 19 -14.18 6.51 12.53
CA LEU A 19 -15.24 5.70 13.14
C LEU A 19 -15.09 4.23 12.78
N MET A 20 -14.68 3.89 11.56
CA MET A 20 -14.43 2.51 11.15
C MET A 20 -13.29 1.86 11.95
N PHE A 21 -12.14 2.54 12.07
CA PHE A 21 -11.03 2.04 12.91
C PHE A 21 -11.45 1.86 14.37
N LYS A 22 -12.17 2.85 14.93
CA LYS A 22 -12.69 2.77 16.30
C LYS A 22 -13.66 1.60 16.50
N LYS A 23 -14.57 1.36 15.54
CA LYS A 23 -15.52 0.23 15.59
C LYS A 23 -14.82 -1.12 15.43
N ALA A 24 -13.76 -1.17 14.61
CA ALA A 24 -12.95 -2.38 14.43
C ALA A 24 -12.07 -2.69 15.66
N GLY A 25 -11.83 -1.69 16.53
CA GLY A 25 -10.91 -1.84 17.66
C GLY A 25 -9.45 -1.97 17.21
N ILE A 26 -9.13 -1.47 16.01
CA ILE A 26 -7.81 -1.54 15.40
C ILE A 26 -7.31 -0.12 15.17
N THR A 27 -6.04 0.12 15.49
CA THR A 27 -5.37 1.40 15.27
C THR A 27 -4.77 1.47 13.86
N GLU A 28 -4.62 2.69 13.35
CA GLU A 28 -3.95 2.92 12.06
C GLU A 28 -2.48 2.47 12.11
N GLY A 29 -1.81 2.58 13.26
CA GLY A 29 -0.44 2.08 13.45
C GLY A 29 -0.32 0.56 13.34
N GLU A 30 -1.30 -0.19 13.85
CA GLU A 30 -1.34 -1.65 13.69
C GLU A 30 -1.51 -2.04 12.21
N VAL A 31 -2.39 -1.34 11.49
CA VAL A 31 -2.54 -1.56 10.04
C VAL A 31 -1.26 -1.19 9.30
N ALA A 32 -0.63 -0.07 9.62
CA ALA A 32 0.64 0.34 9.01
C ALA A 32 1.73 -0.72 9.21
N ASN A 33 1.87 -1.26 10.43
CA ASN A 33 2.80 -2.33 10.71
C ASN A 33 2.51 -3.59 9.87
N GLU A 34 1.26 -4.04 9.82
CA GLU A 34 0.89 -5.22 9.01
C GLU A 34 1.21 -5.02 7.52
N LEU A 35 0.97 -3.83 6.95
CA LEU A 35 1.29 -3.56 5.55
C LEU A 35 2.80 -3.66 5.29
N VAL A 36 3.62 -3.14 6.20
CA VAL A 36 5.09 -3.27 6.10
C VAL A 36 5.52 -4.73 6.24
N GLN A 37 4.92 -5.49 7.18
CA GLN A 37 5.24 -6.90 7.35
C GLN A 37 4.83 -7.75 6.14
N ILE A 38 3.73 -7.40 5.47
CA ILE A 38 3.31 -8.03 4.22
C ILE A 38 4.39 -7.84 3.15
N LEU A 39 4.90 -6.62 2.96
CA LEU A 39 5.96 -6.38 1.98
C LEU A 39 7.25 -7.14 2.34
N LYS A 40 7.63 -7.16 3.62
CA LYS A 40 8.77 -7.94 4.14
C LYS A 40 8.63 -9.43 3.85
N LYS A 41 7.43 -9.99 4.09
CA LYS A 41 7.14 -11.42 3.91
C LYS A 41 7.09 -11.81 2.45
N PHE A 42 6.50 -10.98 1.59
CA PHE A 42 6.28 -11.29 0.18
C PHE A 42 7.33 -10.63 -0.72
N ARG A 43 8.62 -10.86 -0.41
CA ARG A 43 9.76 -10.41 -1.23
C ARG A 43 9.67 -10.82 -2.70
N HIS A 44 9.02 -11.94 -2.98
CA HIS A 44 8.60 -12.26 -4.35
C HIS A 44 7.09 -12.46 -4.35
N PRO A 45 6.38 -11.96 -5.38
CA PRO A 45 4.93 -12.00 -5.35
C PRO A 45 4.48 -13.42 -5.71
N PRO A 46 3.76 -14.11 -4.81
CA PRO A 46 3.35 -15.49 -5.07
C PRO A 46 2.20 -15.51 -6.08
N ILE A 47 2.14 -16.51 -6.94
CA ILE A 47 1.11 -16.64 -7.99
C ILE A 47 -0.32 -16.56 -7.41
N LYS A 48 -0.56 -17.18 -6.25
CA LYS A 48 -1.88 -17.21 -5.60
C LYS A 48 -2.35 -15.85 -5.08
N VAL A 49 -1.42 -14.99 -4.66
CA VAL A 49 -1.72 -13.65 -4.14
C VAL A 49 -0.84 -12.59 -4.81
N SER A 50 -0.80 -12.63 -6.13
CA SER A 50 0.02 -11.76 -7.00
C SER A 50 -0.13 -10.27 -6.71
N ARG A 51 -1.28 -9.85 -6.19
CA ARG A 51 -1.62 -8.45 -5.92
C ARG A 51 -1.32 -7.99 -4.50
N ILE A 52 -0.81 -8.85 -3.62
CA ILE A 52 -0.74 -8.53 -2.19
C ILE A 52 0.17 -7.34 -1.89
N ARG A 53 1.30 -7.22 -2.62
CA ARG A 53 2.20 -6.08 -2.50
C ARG A 53 1.58 -4.79 -3.03
N ARG A 54 1.00 -4.86 -4.24
CA ARG A 54 0.30 -3.73 -4.84
C ARG A 54 -0.79 -3.18 -3.91
N PHE A 55 -1.64 -4.07 -3.38
CA PHE A 55 -2.68 -3.69 -2.43
C PHE A 55 -2.09 -2.99 -1.20
N SER A 56 -0.99 -3.51 -0.67
CA SER A 56 -0.35 -2.94 0.51
C SER A 56 0.16 -1.52 0.26
N ILE A 57 0.75 -1.29 -0.92
CA ILE A 57 1.26 0.02 -1.34
C ILE A 57 0.10 1.00 -1.59
N GLU A 58 -0.96 0.57 -2.28
CA GLU A 58 -2.14 1.41 -2.55
C GLU A 58 -2.82 1.85 -1.24
N LEU A 59 -2.95 0.94 -0.27
CA LEU A 59 -3.52 1.27 1.04
C LEU A 59 -2.61 2.19 1.85
N ALA A 60 -1.29 1.95 1.85
CA ALA A 60 -0.34 2.82 2.54
C ALA A 60 -0.36 4.25 1.98
N ILE A 61 -0.41 4.41 0.65
CA ILE A 61 -0.57 5.73 0.00
C ILE A 61 -1.84 6.42 0.49
N CYS A 62 -2.95 5.68 0.57
CA CYS A 62 -4.21 6.24 1.05
C CYS A 62 -4.09 6.72 2.51
N MET A 63 -3.51 5.91 3.39
CA MET A 63 -3.34 6.26 4.80
C MET A 63 -2.41 7.46 4.99
N MET A 64 -1.33 7.55 4.21
CA MET A 64 -0.39 8.68 4.22
C MET A 64 -1.01 9.99 3.72
N ARG A 65 -1.93 9.91 2.73
CA ARG A 65 -2.67 11.07 2.24
C ARG A 65 -3.76 11.54 3.19
N ASP A 66 -4.36 10.61 3.94
CA ASP A 66 -5.40 10.93 4.92
C ASP A 66 -4.82 11.70 6.12
N LYS A 67 -3.67 11.23 6.64
CA LYS A 67 -3.07 11.81 7.87
C LYS A 67 -1.54 11.81 7.86
N PRO A 68 -0.91 12.95 8.22
CA PRO A 68 0.55 13.05 8.30
C PRO A 68 1.16 12.14 9.39
N GLU A 69 0.40 11.79 10.43
CA GLU A 69 0.85 10.83 11.46
C GLU A 69 1.15 9.45 10.86
N ASN A 70 0.40 9.04 9.84
CA ASN A 70 0.64 7.77 9.15
C ASN A 70 1.95 7.79 8.36
N VAL A 71 2.35 8.95 7.80
CA VAL A 71 3.65 9.11 7.14
C VAL A 71 4.79 8.82 8.11
N ARG A 72 4.72 9.39 9.32
CA ARG A 72 5.72 9.14 10.38
C ARG A 72 5.72 7.67 10.79
N ALA A 73 4.55 7.08 11.02
CA ALA A 73 4.43 5.67 11.38
C ALA A 73 5.07 4.74 10.33
N PHE A 74 4.79 4.94 9.03
CA PHE A 74 5.38 4.14 7.97
C PHE A 74 6.90 4.32 7.86
N ARG A 75 7.40 5.55 8.07
CA ARG A 75 8.84 5.81 8.09
C ARG A 75 9.53 5.04 9.21
N ASP A 76 9.01 5.14 10.43
CA ASP A 76 9.58 4.49 11.62
C ASP A 76 9.56 2.95 11.51
N LEU A 77 8.56 2.40 10.81
CA LEU A 77 8.46 0.97 10.52
C LEU A 77 9.40 0.48 9.40
N GLY A 78 10.09 1.40 8.72
CA GLY A 78 11.04 1.11 7.64
C GLY A 78 10.39 0.83 6.29
N MET A 79 9.26 1.48 5.99
CA MET A 79 8.54 1.31 4.72
C MET A 79 9.41 1.64 3.50
N GLU A 80 10.29 2.64 3.59
CA GLU A 80 11.17 3.08 2.48
C GLU A 80 11.99 1.91 1.91
N LYS A 81 12.66 1.15 2.78
CA LYS A 81 13.47 -0.02 2.40
C LYS A 81 12.66 -1.12 1.71
N GLU A 82 11.43 -1.34 2.18
CA GLU A 82 10.57 -2.36 1.59
C GLU A 82 10.06 -1.91 0.20
N LEU A 83 9.80 -0.62 0.02
CA LEU A 83 9.43 -0.04 -1.26
C LEU A 83 10.57 -0.13 -2.29
N GLU A 84 11.80 0.18 -1.89
CA GLU A 84 13.00 0.00 -2.73
C GLU A 84 13.14 -1.45 -3.19
N PHE A 85 12.97 -2.39 -2.27
CA PHE A 85 13.03 -3.81 -2.59
C PHE A 85 11.95 -4.24 -3.60
N VAL A 86 10.75 -3.65 -3.53
CA VAL A 86 9.69 -3.91 -4.52
C VAL A 86 10.09 -3.41 -5.91
N LEU A 87 10.79 -2.28 -6.03
CA LEU A 87 11.28 -1.80 -7.32
C LEU A 87 12.26 -2.81 -7.95
N GLU A 88 13.16 -3.37 -7.14
CA GLU A 88 14.18 -4.32 -7.58
C GLU A 88 13.58 -5.69 -7.95
N THR A 89 12.47 -6.08 -7.30
CA THR A 89 11.88 -7.43 -7.41
C THR A 89 10.49 -7.44 -8.05
N THR A 90 10.17 -6.40 -8.82
CA THR A 90 8.91 -6.33 -9.56
C THR A 90 8.83 -7.47 -10.56
N ALA A 91 7.75 -8.25 -10.49
CA ALA A 91 7.51 -9.37 -11.41
C ALA A 91 6.40 -9.03 -12.42
N GLU A 92 6.48 -9.61 -13.62
CA GLU A 92 5.47 -9.37 -14.68
C GLU A 92 4.04 -9.71 -14.24
N LEU A 93 3.87 -10.69 -13.35
CA LEU A 93 2.55 -11.06 -12.84
C LEU A 93 1.84 -9.88 -12.12
N GLU A 94 2.59 -8.91 -11.58
CA GLU A 94 2.02 -7.78 -10.82
C GLU A 94 1.43 -6.69 -11.72
N ILE A 95 1.63 -6.81 -13.05
CA ILE A 95 1.02 -5.90 -14.02
C ILE A 95 -0.45 -6.24 -14.28
N PHE A 96 -0.92 -7.44 -13.92
CA PHE A 96 -2.26 -7.92 -14.23
C PHE A 96 -3.23 -7.82 -13.05
N ASN A 97 -4.48 -7.41 -13.32
CA ASN A 97 -5.55 -7.27 -12.33
C ASN A 97 -6.60 -8.41 -12.39
N ILE A 98 -6.69 -9.12 -13.52
CA ILE A 98 -7.60 -10.24 -13.78
C ILE A 98 -6.80 -11.40 -14.38
N PHE A 99 -7.05 -12.61 -13.89
CA PHE A 99 -6.43 -13.85 -14.36
C PHE A 99 -7.49 -14.90 -14.69
N SER A 100 -7.19 -15.75 -15.68
CA SER A 100 -7.87 -17.02 -15.93
C SER A 100 -6.84 -18.14 -15.78
N GLY A 101 -6.85 -18.83 -14.63
CA GLY A 101 -5.77 -19.76 -14.26
C GLY A 101 -4.43 -19.04 -14.15
N THR A 102 -3.47 -19.38 -15.00
CA THR A 102 -2.14 -18.74 -15.09
C THR A 102 -2.07 -17.61 -16.12
N VAL A 103 -3.14 -17.38 -16.88
CA VAL A 103 -3.15 -16.40 -17.97
C VAL A 103 -3.64 -15.04 -17.44
N GLY A 104 -2.81 -14.00 -17.58
CA GLY A 104 -3.19 -12.61 -17.28
C GLY A 104 -4.09 -12.04 -18.37
N MET A 105 -5.29 -11.60 -17.98
CA MET A 105 -6.34 -11.16 -18.92
C MET A 105 -6.41 -9.64 -19.07
N SER A 106 -6.25 -8.90 -17.97
CA SER A 106 -6.34 -7.44 -17.96
C SER A 106 -5.23 -6.86 -17.11
N ARG A 107 -4.69 -5.72 -17.56
CA ARG A 107 -3.56 -5.02 -16.94
C ARG A 107 -4.06 -3.88 -16.06
N HIS A 108 -3.29 -3.56 -15.02
CA HIS A 108 -3.45 -2.33 -14.29
C HIS A 108 -3.11 -1.13 -15.18
N SER A 109 -3.90 -0.06 -15.09
CA SER A 109 -3.62 1.23 -15.77
C SER A 109 -2.39 1.93 -15.17
N THR A 110 -2.19 1.79 -13.85
CA THR A 110 -1.03 2.34 -13.13
C THR A 110 -0.05 1.22 -12.82
N THR A 111 1.24 1.42 -13.12
CA THR A 111 2.30 0.44 -12.81
C THR A 111 2.62 0.41 -11.32
N ILE A 112 3.11 -0.72 -10.81
CA ILE A 112 3.58 -0.83 -9.42
C ILE A 112 4.73 0.16 -9.14
N HIS A 113 5.61 0.34 -10.11
CA HIS A 113 6.70 1.33 -10.04
C HIS A 113 6.17 2.76 -9.84
N SER A 114 5.08 3.13 -10.52
CA SER A 114 4.45 4.44 -10.31
C SER A 114 3.89 4.58 -8.89
N LEU A 115 3.27 3.53 -8.35
CA LEU A 115 2.76 3.52 -6.98
C LEU A 115 3.90 3.65 -5.96
N VAL A 116 4.97 2.88 -6.14
CA VAL A 116 6.14 2.96 -5.26
C VAL A 116 6.74 4.37 -5.29
N LYS A 117 6.91 4.97 -6.46
CA LYS A 117 7.39 6.36 -6.57
C LYS A 117 6.49 7.35 -5.82
N THR A 118 5.16 7.21 -5.93
CA THR A 118 4.23 8.03 -5.16
C THR A 118 4.39 7.83 -3.66
N ALA A 119 4.53 6.59 -3.19
CA ALA A 119 4.70 6.28 -1.77
C ALA A 119 6.02 6.85 -1.22
N LEU A 120 7.12 6.71 -1.96
CA LEU A 120 8.41 7.30 -1.58
C LEU A 120 8.36 8.83 -1.56
N GLY A 121 7.64 9.45 -2.51
CA GLY A 121 7.42 10.90 -2.51
C GLY A 121 6.71 11.39 -1.26
N LEU A 122 5.63 10.72 -0.85
CA LEU A 122 4.89 11.04 0.38
C LEU A 122 5.75 10.89 1.64
N LEU A 123 6.60 9.86 1.68
CA LEU A 123 7.57 9.67 2.77
C LEU A 123 8.60 10.80 2.78
N ALA A 124 9.10 11.27 1.64
CA ALA A 124 10.05 12.38 1.58
C ALA A 124 9.42 13.73 1.97
N GLU A 125 8.20 14.02 1.50
CA GLU A 125 7.49 15.29 1.75
C GLU A 125 7.19 15.52 3.24
N GLY A 126 6.84 14.47 3.99
CA GLY A 126 6.61 14.57 5.43
C GLY A 126 7.85 14.88 6.27
N TRP A 127 9.04 14.96 5.67
CA TRP A 127 10.27 15.45 6.30
C TRP A 127 10.32 16.98 6.32
N ASN A 128 9.84 17.63 5.26
CA ASN A 128 10.00 19.08 5.06
C ASN A 128 9.05 19.93 5.93
N GLU A 129 8.01 19.35 6.52
CA GLU A 129 7.11 20.05 7.45
C GLU A 129 7.58 19.98 8.93
N ALA A 130 8.66 19.24 9.23
CA ALA A 130 9.18 19.05 10.58
C ALA A 130 10.55 19.71 10.85
N ALA A 131 11.06 20.50 9.89
CA ALA A 131 12.32 21.25 9.98
C ALA A 131 12.04 22.76 9.89
#